data_AF-A0A2D9J028-F1
#
_entry.id   AF-A0A2D9J028-F1
#
_cell.length_a   1.000
_cell.length_b   1.000
_cell.length_c   1.000
_cell.angle_alpha   90.00
_cell.angle_beta   90.00
_cell.angle_gamma   90.00
#
_symmetry.space_group_name_H-M   'P 1'
#
loop_
_entity.id
_entity.type
_entity.pdbx_description
1 polymer ?
#
loop_
_entity_poly.entity_id
_entity_poly.type
_entity_poly.pdbx_seq_one_letter_code
_entity_poly.pdbx_strand_id
1 'polypeptide(L)'
;MSKPINSYPDSWYVASSPMLAEEPPASGELAYDVCVVGGGYAGLSCALHLAKSGKSVAVVEAERVGWGASGRNGGHVGTGQRADQHSLEKWYGKTTAKELWRLGLEAVGLVSDLVEENDIDCEFGRTNIHFAAKKSHVDELRYEVDHLRTAYNYDQISGVESSSLEELTSGVGFHYGVVDHGARHLHPLKYCLGLAKAVMTAGASVFEKSRVKTIKVKRDHAVISTDSAIIKAQKVVLACNGYLGNLFPPIASNIMPINNFIVATEPLDEATANRINPLNASLSDSLFVINYWKLSEDRRLIFGGGETYSDKFPESITDFVRPKLLAIYPELSHVRLDYGWGGTLAI
;
A
#
# COMPACT_ATOMS: atom_id res chain seq x y z
N MET A 1 -17.89 5.61 -17.07
CA MET A 1 -17.77 4.74 -15.88
C MET A 1 -18.41 3.40 -16.21
N SER A 2 -17.60 2.37 -16.45
CA SER A 2 -18.02 0.96 -16.38
C SER A 2 -18.68 0.72 -15.02
N LYS A 3 -19.79 -0.02 -14.99
CA LYS A 3 -20.44 -0.41 -13.72
C LYS A 3 -19.41 -1.20 -12.88
N PRO A 4 -19.28 -0.93 -11.57
CA PRO A 4 -18.35 -1.67 -10.73
C PRO A 4 -18.70 -3.15 -10.77
N ILE A 5 -17.73 -3.98 -11.19
CA ILE A 5 -17.80 -5.43 -11.04
C ILE A 5 -17.64 -5.71 -9.53
N ASN A 6 -18.64 -6.32 -8.90
CA ASN A 6 -18.58 -6.78 -7.50
C ASN A 6 -18.25 -5.71 -6.43
N SER A 7 -18.74 -4.49 -6.59
CA SER A 7 -18.58 -3.35 -5.65
C SER A 7 -17.16 -2.78 -5.46
N TYR A 8 -16.13 -3.38 -6.07
CA TYR A 8 -14.79 -2.80 -6.17
C TYR A 8 -14.69 -1.81 -7.34
N PRO A 9 -13.73 -0.86 -7.32
CA PRO A 9 -13.46 -0.04 -8.49
C PRO A 9 -12.94 -0.90 -9.65
N ASP A 10 -13.31 -0.51 -10.86
CA ASP A 10 -12.77 -1.10 -12.08
C ASP A 10 -11.26 -0.83 -12.16
N SER A 11 -10.45 -1.87 -11.95
CA SER A 11 -9.00 -1.78 -11.83
C SER A 11 -8.36 -3.10 -12.26
N TRP A 12 -7.12 -3.01 -12.75
CA TRP A 12 -6.36 -4.22 -13.11
C TRP A 12 -6.24 -5.17 -11.92
N TYR A 13 -6.01 -4.63 -10.72
CA TYR A 13 -5.91 -5.45 -9.50
C TYR A 13 -7.15 -6.30 -9.25
N VAL A 14 -8.35 -5.80 -9.50
CA VAL A 14 -9.59 -6.59 -9.36
C VAL A 14 -9.70 -7.62 -10.48
N ALA A 15 -9.38 -7.23 -11.71
CA ALA A 15 -9.44 -8.12 -12.87
C ALA A 15 -8.45 -9.29 -12.80
N SER A 16 -7.31 -9.13 -12.13
CA SER A 16 -6.24 -10.13 -12.01
C SER A 16 -6.26 -10.91 -10.68
N SER A 17 -7.18 -10.61 -9.75
CA SER A 17 -7.21 -11.24 -8.43
C SER A 17 -8.23 -12.39 -8.35
N PRO A 18 -7.91 -13.50 -7.66
CA PRO A 18 -8.88 -14.52 -7.29
C PRO A 18 -9.78 -13.99 -6.17
N MET A 19 -10.85 -13.30 -6.54
CA MET A 19 -11.75 -12.65 -5.59
C MET A 19 -12.37 -13.66 -4.60
N LEU A 20 -12.34 -13.32 -3.31
CA LEU A 20 -13.03 -14.09 -2.28
C LEU A 20 -14.55 -13.97 -2.44
N ALA A 21 -15.26 -15.00 -1.96
CA ALA A 21 -16.70 -14.91 -1.73
C ALA A 21 -17.01 -13.74 -0.81
N GLU A 22 -18.19 -13.14 -0.97
CA GLU A 22 -18.63 -12.08 -0.07
C GLU A 22 -18.95 -12.65 1.31
N GLU A 23 -18.43 -12.01 2.35
CA GLU A 23 -18.75 -12.37 3.73
C GLU A 23 -20.05 -11.67 4.15
N PRO A 24 -20.92 -12.34 4.94
CA PRO A 24 -22.21 -11.78 5.27
C PRO A 24 -22.08 -10.50 6.11
N PRO A 25 -23.05 -9.58 6.02
CA PRO A 25 -23.07 -8.42 6.91
C PRO A 25 -23.31 -8.86 8.36
N ALA A 26 -22.74 -8.10 9.29
CA ALA A 26 -23.00 -8.26 10.71
C ALA A 26 -24.50 -8.05 10.97
N SER A 27 -25.11 -8.98 11.71
CA SER A 27 -26.52 -8.93 12.05
C SER A 27 -26.78 -9.36 13.49
N GLY A 28 -27.72 -8.70 14.16
CA GLY A 28 -28.16 -9.02 15.52
C GLY A 28 -27.20 -8.56 16.62
N GLU A 29 -27.27 -9.20 17.79
CA GLU A 29 -26.39 -8.92 18.92
C GLU A 29 -25.20 -9.88 18.91
N LEU A 30 -23.99 -9.31 18.85
CA LEU A 30 -22.74 -10.06 18.80
C LEU A 30 -21.80 -9.65 19.93
N ALA A 31 -20.93 -10.57 20.36
CA ALA A 31 -19.93 -10.32 21.40
C ALA A 31 -18.57 -10.91 21.00
N TYR A 32 -17.51 -10.11 21.15
CA TYR A 32 -16.13 -10.49 20.82
C TYR A 32 -15.16 -9.91 21.85
N ASP A 33 -13.95 -10.46 21.95
CA ASP A 33 -12.89 -9.83 22.75
C ASP A 33 -12.44 -8.52 22.08
N VAL A 34 -12.27 -8.54 20.76
CA VAL A 34 -11.80 -7.39 19.97
C VAL A 34 -12.66 -7.19 18.73
N CYS A 35 -13.10 -5.95 18.51
CA CYS A 35 -13.71 -5.51 17.26
C CYS A 35 -12.72 -4.63 16.49
N VAL A 36 -12.32 -5.06 15.30
CA VAL A 36 -11.43 -4.34 14.38
C VAL A 36 -12.29 -3.67 13.31
N VAL A 37 -12.24 -2.35 13.21
CA VAL A 37 -13.01 -1.58 12.23
C VAL A 37 -12.12 -1.26 11.03
N GLY A 38 -12.41 -1.88 9.89
CA GLY A 38 -11.68 -1.75 8.63
C GLY A 38 -10.93 -3.04 8.23
N GLY A 39 -11.26 -3.56 7.05
CA GLY A 39 -10.65 -4.73 6.41
C GLY A 39 -9.50 -4.38 5.47
N GLY A 40 -8.62 -3.46 5.89
CA GLY A 40 -7.35 -3.16 5.22
C GLY A 40 -6.16 -3.83 5.92
N TYR A 41 -4.93 -3.59 5.46
CA TYR A 41 -3.71 -4.24 5.98
C TYR A 41 -3.56 -4.15 7.49
N ALA A 42 -3.69 -2.95 8.06
CA ALA A 42 -3.55 -2.75 9.50
C ALA A 42 -4.61 -3.53 10.30
N GLY A 43 -5.86 -3.54 9.81
CA GLY A 43 -6.94 -4.25 10.46
C GLY A 43 -6.80 -5.77 10.35
N LEU A 44 -6.51 -6.28 9.14
CA LEU A 44 -6.36 -7.71 8.90
C LEU A 44 -5.13 -8.28 9.59
N SER A 45 -3.98 -7.60 9.55
CA SER A 45 -2.79 -8.04 10.27
C SER A 45 -3.04 -8.06 11.77
N CYS A 46 -3.67 -7.01 12.34
CA CYS A 46 -4.05 -6.98 13.75
C CYS A 46 -5.00 -8.14 14.12
N ALA A 47 -6.05 -8.36 13.31
CA ALA A 47 -7.02 -9.42 13.53
C ALA A 47 -6.37 -10.80 13.48
N LEU A 48 -5.47 -11.05 12.52
CA LEU A 48 -4.75 -12.31 12.37
C LEU A 48 -3.91 -12.63 13.62
N HIS A 49 -3.11 -11.67 14.09
CA HIS A 49 -2.28 -11.86 15.28
C HIS A 49 -3.13 -12.07 16.55
N LEU A 50 -4.22 -11.31 16.69
CA LEU A 50 -5.16 -11.49 17.81
C LEU A 50 -5.85 -12.85 17.77
N ALA A 51 -6.30 -13.30 16.61
CA ALA A 51 -6.94 -14.60 16.43
C ALA A 51 -5.95 -15.76 16.71
N LYS A 52 -4.72 -15.69 16.17
CA LYS A 52 -3.63 -16.64 16.49
C LYS A 52 -3.30 -16.68 17.99
N SER A 53 -3.52 -15.59 18.72
CA SER A 53 -3.36 -15.53 20.19
C SER A 53 -4.57 -16.06 20.99
N GLY A 54 -5.58 -16.60 20.31
CA GLY A 54 -6.76 -17.22 20.93
C GLY A 54 -7.87 -16.22 21.32
N LYS A 55 -7.85 -15.01 20.78
CA LYS A 55 -8.94 -14.03 21.00
C LYS A 55 -10.07 -14.24 20.00
N SER A 56 -11.30 -14.04 20.46
CA SER A 56 -12.45 -13.89 19.56
C SER A 56 -12.41 -12.50 18.92
N VAL A 57 -12.31 -12.45 17.58
CA VAL A 57 -12.14 -11.21 16.84
C VAL A 57 -13.22 -11.05 15.77
N ALA A 58 -13.79 -9.86 15.68
CA ALA A 58 -14.61 -9.45 14.55
C ALA A 58 -13.90 -8.37 13.74
N VAL A 59 -13.75 -8.57 12.44
CA VAL A 59 -13.39 -7.52 11.47
C VAL A 59 -14.66 -7.00 10.85
N VAL A 60 -14.90 -5.69 10.95
CA VAL A 60 -16.11 -5.04 10.44
C VAL A 60 -15.71 -4.06 9.34
N GLU A 61 -16.08 -4.37 8.11
CA GLU A 61 -15.75 -3.62 6.90
C GLU A 61 -17.00 -2.99 6.30
N ALA A 62 -16.94 -1.70 5.97
CA ALA A 62 -18.07 -0.96 5.41
C ALA A 62 -18.36 -1.36 3.97
N GLU A 63 -17.35 -1.76 3.22
CA GLU A 63 -17.43 -2.25 1.85
C GLU A 63 -17.05 -3.72 1.76
N ARG A 64 -16.12 -4.09 0.88
CA ARG A 64 -15.49 -5.41 0.84
C ARG A 64 -14.05 -5.35 1.33
N VAL A 65 -13.48 -6.47 1.74
CA VAL A 65 -12.11 -6.53 2.22
C VAL A 65 -11.12 -6.05 1.16
N GLY A 66 -10.18 -5.18 1.54
CA GLY A 66 -9.25 -4.57 0.59
C GLY A 66 -9.88 -3.53 -0.34
N TRP A 67 -11.15 -3.15 -0.15
CA TRP A 67 -11.79 -2.14 -0.99
C TRP A 67 -11.10 -0.78 -0.91
N GLY A 68 -10.55 -0.39 0.24
CA GLY A 68 -9.91 0.91 0.46
C GLY A 68 -8.46 1.00 -0.06
N ALA A 69 -7.64 1.82 0.60
CA ALA A 69 -6.24 2.09 0.21
C ALA A 69 -5.38 0.82 0.08
N SER A 70 -5.60 -0.15 0.96
CA SER A 70 -4.81 -1.38 1.00
C SER A 70 -4.93 -2.21 -0.28
N GLY A 71 -6.07 -2.26 -0.97
CA GLY A 71 -6.18 -3.00 -2.23
C GLY A 71 -5.87 -2.17 -3.49
N ARG A 72 -5.49 -0.88 -3.35
CA ARG A 72 -5.40 0.06 -4.48
C ARG A 72 -4.05 0.76 -4.63
N ASN A 73 -3.10 0.54 -3.72
CA ASN A 73 -1.81 1.26 -3.69
C ASN A 73 -0.79 0.73 -4.73
N GLY A 74 0.43 1.27 -4.72
CA GLY A 74 1.51 0.90 -5.65
C GLY A 74 2.17 -0.46 -5.40
N GLY A 75 1.92 -1.09 -4.25
CA GLY A 75 2.48 -2.38 -3.90
C GLY A 75 3.92 -2.34 -3.36
N HIS A 76 4.49 -1.17 -3.12
CA HIS A 76 5.84 -1.01 -2.55
C HIS A 76 5.88 -1.42 -1.08
N VAL A 77 6.89 -2.21 -0.71
CA VAL A 77 7.21 -2.60 0.66
C VAL A 77 8.63 -2.12 0.94
N GLY A 78 8.75 -0.84 1.29
CA GLY A 78 10.04 -0.15 1.49
C GLY A 78 10.65 -0.39 2.87
N THR A 79 11.96 -0.20 2.97
CA THR A 79 12.68 -0.15 4.25
C THR A 79 12.59 1.24 4.87
N GLY A 80 12.88 1.33 6.17
CA GLY A 80 12.89 2.60 6.90
C GLY A 80 11.49 3.21 7.13
N GLN A 81 11.45 4.54 7.22
CA GLN A 81 10.23 5.32 7.43
C GLN A 81 9.99 6.25 6.23
N ARG A 82 8.89 7.01 6.26
CA ARG A 82 8.60 8.00 5.21
C ARG A 82 9.69 9.09 5.06
N ALA A 83 10.35 9.45 6.16
CA ALA A 83 11.45 10.40 6.16
C ALA A 83 12.79 9.65 6.11
N ASP A 84 13.78 10.27 5.46
CA ASP A 84 15.15 9.80 5.42
C ASP A 84 15.78 9.73 6.82
N GLN A 85 16.81 8.90 6.94
CA GLN A 85 17.38 8.56 8.23
C GLN A 85 18.10 9.76 8.87
N HIS A 86 18.67 10.66 8.07
CA HIS A 86 19.24 11.92 8.54
C HIS A 86 18.20 12.83 9.19
N SER A 87 17.05 13.00 8.56
CA SER A 87 15.93 13.77 9.10
C SER A 87 15.42 13.20 10.41
N LEU A 88 15.27 11.87 10.50
CA LEU A 88 14.85 11.18 11.74
C LEU A 88 15.85 11.40 12.89
N GLU A 89 17.15 11.35 12.61
CA GLU A 89 18.18 11.67 13.61
C GLU A 89 18.07 13.11 14.12
N LYS A 90 17.77 14.06 13.23
CA LYS A 90 17.59 15.46 13.60
C LYS A 90 16.34 15.68 14.46
N TRP A 91 15.24 15.00 14.15
CA TRP A 91 13.96 15.18 14.85
C TRP A 91 13.92 14.46 16.20
N TYR A 92 14.51 13.27 16.30
CA TYR A 92 14.32 12.38 17.45
C TYR A 92 15.62 11.90 18.10
N GLY A 93 16.78 12.26 17.55
CA GLY A 93 18.07 11.79 18.02
C GLY A 93 18.42 10.40 17.50
N LYS A 94 19.72 10.07 17.51
CA LYS A 94 20.27 8.85 16.91
C LYS A 94 19.70 7.54 17.46
N THR A 95 19.45 7.48 18.77
CA THR A 95 18.91 6.26 19.39
C THR A 95 17.53 5.94 18.86
N THR A 96 16.62 6.92 18.87
CA THR A 96 15.25 6.73 18.37
C THR A 96 15.25 6.50 16.86
N ALA A 97 16.09 7.19 16.11
CA ALA A 97 16.24 6.97 14.67
C ALA A 97 16.65 5.51 14.36
N LYS A 98 17.58 4.93 15.13
CA LYS A 98 17.94 3.50 15.01
C LYS A 98 16.80 2.54 15.31
N GLU A 99 15.97 2.83 16.32
CA GLU A 99 14.78 2.02 16.58
C GLU A 99 13.76 2.12 15.46
N LEU A 100 13.55 3.32 14.90
CA LEU A 100 12.67 3.51 13.75
C LEU A 100 13.17 2.78 12.49
N TRP A 101 14.48 2.75 12.28
CA TRP A 101 15.09 1.95 11.21
C TRP A 101 14.85 0.46 11.42
N ARG A 102 15.12 -0.05 12.63
CA ARG A 102 14.86 -1.46 13.00
C ARG A 102 13.40 -1.83 12.77
N LEU A 103 12.45 -0.98 13.21
CA LEU A 103 11.02 -1.18 12.98
C LEU A 103 10.66 -1.25 11.49
N GLY A 104 11.30 -0.44 10.65
CA GLY A 104 11.11 -0.50 9.19
C GLY A 104 11.56 -1.84 8.61
N LEU A 105 12.74 -2.33 9.02
CA LEU A 105 13.23 -3.65 8.60
C LEU A 105 12.33 -4.79 9.09
N GLU A 106 11.87 -4.72 10.34
CA GLU A 106 10.92 -5.68 10.92
C GLU A 106 9.57 -5.68 10.20
N ALA A 107 9.11 -4.53 9.70
CA ALA A 107 7.89 -4.46 8.91
C ALA A 107 8.03 -5.21 7.57
N VAL A 108 9.18 -5.07 6.88
CA VAL A 108 9.46 -5.84 5.66
C VAL A 108 9.55 -7.34 5.96
N GLY A 109 10.20 -7.70 7.06
CA GLY A 109 10.27 -9.07 7.57
C GLY A 109 8.87 -9.64 7.81
N LEU A 110 8.03 -8.93 8.58
CA LEU A 110 6.66 -9.34 8.87
C LEU A 110 5.81 -9.56 7.61
N VAL A 111 5.91 -8.67 6.61
CA VAL A 111 5.19 -8.87 5.35
C VAL A 111 5.67 -10.14 4.65
N SER A 112 6.99 -10.37 4.63
CA SER A 112 7.59 -11.58 4.03
C SER A 112 7.12 -12.85 4.73
N ASP A 113 7.18 -12.86 6.07
CA ASP A 113 6.74 -14.00 6.90
C ASP A 113 5.25 -14.27 6.70
N LEU A 114 4.41 -13.23 6.65
CA LEU A 114 2.98 -13.40 6.42
C LEU A 114 2.65 -13.96 5.03
N VAL A 115 3.42 -13.57 4.01
CA VAL A 115 3.29 -14.13 2.65
C VAL A 115 3.66 -15.61 2.65
N GLU A 116 4.79 -15.97 3.27
CA GLU A 116 5.28 -17.35 3.31
C GLU A 116 4.39 -18.27 4.17
N GLU A 117 4.10 -17.88 5.42
CA GLU A 117 3.32 -18.68 6.37
C GLU A 117 1.90 -19.00 5.88
N ASN A 118 1.32 -18.13 5.06
CA ASN A 118 -0.07 -18.24 4.62
C ASN A 118 -0.19 -18.53 3.12
N ASP A 119 0.92 -18.85 2.45
CA ASP A 119 0.99 -19.18 1.02
C ASP A 119 0.23 -18.16 0.14
N ILE A 120 0.57 -16.88 0.32
CA ILE A 120 -0.13 -15.78 -0.35
C ILE A 120 0.50 -15.52 -1.72
N ASP A 121 -0.13 -16.04 -2.78
CA ASP A 121 0.19 -15.66 -4.16
C ASP A 121 -0.19 -14.20 -4.42
N CYS A 122 0.77 -13.30 -4.24
CA CYS A 122 0.61 -11.87 -4.43
C CYS A 122 1.74 -11.24 -5.26
N GLU A 123 2.31 -11.99 -6.22
CA GLU A 123 3.40 -11.49 -7.07
C GLU A 123 4.54 -10.87 -6.23
N PHE A 124 4.91 -11.55 -5.14
CA PHE A 124 5.86 -11.03 -4.16
C PHE A 124 7.27 -10.94 -4.77
N GLY A 125 7.67 -9.72 -5.08
CA GLY A 125 8.93 -9.40 -5.72
C GLY A 125 9.95 -8.81 -4.76
N ARG A 126 11.16 -8.61 -5.28
CA ARG A 126 12.30 -8.08 -4.55
C ARG A 126 12.75 -6.77 -5.15
N THR A 127 13.47 -6.01 -4.33
CA THR A 127 14.16 -4.78 -4.72
C THR A 127 13.21 -3.60 -4.92
N ASN A 128 13.60 -2.45 -4.35
CA ASN A 128 13.04 -1.16 -4.69
C ASN A 128 14.14 -0.28 -5.30
N ILE A 129 13.78 0.50 -6.32
CA ILE A 129 14.67 1.47 -6.95
C ILE A 129 14.06 2.86 -6.79
N HIS A 130 14.83 3.79 -6.24
CA HIS A 130 14.42 5.17 -6.07
C HIS A 130 15.33 6.12 -6.85
N PHE A 131 14.74 6.93 -7.72
CA PHE A 131 15.51 7.79 -8.63
C PHE A 131 15.52 9.27 -8.21
N ALA A 132 16.68 9.90 -8.36
CA ALA A 132 16.79 11.36 -8.36
C ALA A 132 16.15 11.93 -9.64
N ALA A 133 14.94 12.50 -9.55
CA ALA A 133 14.28 13.20 -10.65
C ALA A 133 14.87 14.59 -10.93
N LYS A 134 15.71 15.11 -10.01
CA LYS A 134 16.41 16.38 -10.14
C LYS A 134 17.86 16.23 -9.74
N LYS A 135 18.77 16.92 -10.43
CA LYS A 135 20.20 16.97 -10.08
C LYS A 135 20.42 17.39 -8.63
N SER A 136 19.60 18.29 -8.11
CA SER A 136 19.68 18.78 -6.72
C SER A 136 19.36 17.72 -5.66
N HIS A 137 18.75 16.58 -6.02
CA HIS A 137 18.45 15.49 -5.07
C HIS A 137 19.58 14.45 -5.00
N VAL A 138 20.56 14.51 -5.91
CA VAL A 138 21.60 13.48 -6.04
C VAL A 138 22.46 13.38 -4.78
N ASP A 139 22.92 14.51 -4.26
CA ASP A 139 23.84 14.51 -3.12
C ASP A 139 23.16 14.02 -1.83
N GLU A 140 21.86 14.31 -1.67
CA GLU A 140 21.06 13.81 -0.55
C GLU A 140 20.88 12.28 -0.62
N LEU A 141 20.51 11.74 -1.80
CA LEU A 141 20.38 10.29 -1.97
C LEU A 141 21.71 9.56 -1.83
N ARG A 142 22.80 10.12 -2.37
CA ARG A 142 24.15 9.55 -2.21
C ARG A 142 24.55 9.53 -0.74
N TYR A 143 24.29 10.62 -0.02
CA TYR A 143 24.52 10.69 1.42
C TYR A 143 23.72 9.64 2.17
N GLU A 144 22.43 9.46 1.86
CA GLU A 144 21.59 8.46 2.53
C GLU A 144 22.11 7.05 2.33
N VAL A 145 22.54 6.69 1.11
CA VAL A 145 23.16 5.38 0.82
C VAL A 145 24.41 5.16 1.68
N ASP A 146 25.33 6.12 1.70
CA ASP A 146 26.57 6.02 2.49
C ASP A 146 26.28 5.99 4.00
N HIS A 147 25.31 6.77 4.44
CA HIS A 147 24.90 6.86 5.84
C HIS A 147 24.28 5.55 6.34
N LEU A 148 23.35 4.96 5.57
CA LEU A 148 22.75 3.67 5.93
C LEU A 148 23.80 2.55 5.95
N ARG A 149 24.75 2.54 5.01
CA ARG A 149 25.84 1.56 5.00
C ARG A 149 26.77 1.71 6.21
N THR A 150 27.14 2.92 6.58
CA THR A 150 28.19 3.18 7.59
C THR A 150 27.66 3.32 9.02
N ALA A 151 26.51 3.97 9.22
CA ALA A 151 25.95 4.25 10.54
C ALA A 151 24.89 3.24 10.99
N TYR A 152 24.27 2.55 10.03
CA TYR A 152 23.21 1.55 10.25
C TYR A 152 23.61 0.13 9.85
N ASN A 153 24.82 -0.06 9.31
CA ASN A 153 25.34 -1.35 8.83
C ASN A 153 24.40 -2.03 7.83
N TYR A 154 23.73 -1.25 6.98
CA TYR A 154 22.81 -1.77 5.99
C TYR A 154 23.52 -1.99 4.66
N ASP A 155 23.86 -3.23 4.35
CA ASP A 155 24.68 -3.63 3.20
C ASP A 155 23.87 -4.01 1.94
N GLN A 156 22.54 -4.02 2.04
CA GLN A 156 21.62 -4.33 0.94
C GLN A 156 21.24 -3.10 0.09
N ILE A 157 21.87 -1.95 0.31
CA ILE A 157 21.63 -0.71 -0.43
C ILE A 157 22.86 -0.31 -1.25
N SER A 158 22.61 0.14 -2.48
CA SER A 158 23.65 0.65 -3.37
C SER A 158 23.18 1.85 -4.17
N GLY A 159 24.15 2.65 -4.60
CA GLY A 159 23.96 3.81 -5.44
C GLY A 159 24.42 3.57 -6.87
N VAL A 160 23.66 4.06 -7.84
CA VAL A 160 23.96 3.98 -9.27
C VAL A 160 24.02 5.38 -9.85
N GLU A 161 25.18 5.73 -10.39
CA GLU A 161 25.43 7.04 -10.98
C GLU A 161 24.71 7.18 -12.33
N SER A 162 24.47 8.44 -12.74
CA SER A 162 23.74 8.77 -13.96
C SER A 162 24.22 8.05 -15.23
N SER A 163 25.51 7.74 -15.34
CA SER A 163 26.11 7.04 -16.49
C SER A 163 25.71 5.57 -16.63
N SER A 164 25.14 4.97 -15.58
CA SER A 164 24.78 3.55 -15.53
C SER A 164 23.27 3.33 -15.29
N LEU A 165 22.45 4.38 -15.33
CA LEU A 165 21.01 4.24 -15.07
C LEU A 165 20.27 3.44 -16.14
N GLU A 166 20.81 3.36 -17.35
CA GLU A 166 20.25 2.51 -18.42
C GLU A 166 20.27 1.02 -18.08
N GLU A 167 21.13 0.61 -17.14
CA GLU A 167 21.15 -0.76 -16.60
C GLU A 167 19.95 -1.06 -15.69
N LEU A 168 19.30 0.00 -15.15
CA LEU A 168 18.16 -0.12 -14.23
C LEU A 168 16.82 0.14 -14.91
N THR A 169 16.79 0.94 -15.97
CA THR A 169 15.55 1.32 -16.67
C THR A 169 15.82 2.04 -17.99
N SER A 170 14.93 1.88 -18.97
CA SER A 170 14.85 2.74 -20.16
C SER A 170 14.24 4.13 -19.89
N GLY A 171 13.76 4.37 -18.66
CA GLY A 171 13.17 5.63 -18.25
C GLY A 171 14.16 6.79 -18.32
N VAL A 172 13.69 7.97 -18.72
CA VAL A 172 14.52 9.16 -18.92
C VAL A 172 14.32 10.19 -17.80
N GLY A 173 15.27 11.12 -17.69
CA GLY A 173 15.17 12.27 -16.77
C GLY A 173 15.68 12.01 -15.34
N PHE A 174 16.35 10.88 -15.11
CA PHE A 174 16.95 10.56 -13.81
C PHE A 174 18.43 10.96 -13.74
N HIS A 175 18.91 11.22 -12.53
CA HIS A 175 20.27 11.71 -12.28
C HIS A 175 21.08 10.84 -11.31
N TYR A 176 20.43 9.91 -10.61
CA TYR A 176 21.01 8.95 -9.69
C TYR A 176 19.95 7.90 -9.35
N GLY A 177 20.35 6.68 -9.01
CA GLY A 177 19.47 5.60 -8.60
C GLY A 177 19.92 5.01 -7.27
N VAL A 178 18.99 4.77 -6.36
CA VAL A 178 19.21 4.02 -5.13
C VAL A 178 18.55 2.66 -5.31
N VAL A 179 19.33 1.59 -5.22
CA VAL A 179 18.86 0.21 -5.32
C VAL A 179 18.90 -0.42 -3.92
N ASP A 180 17.74 -0.74 -3.38
CA ASP A 180 17.56 -1.40 -2.09
C ASP A 180 17.05 -2.83 -2.32
N HIS A 181 17.91 -3.83 -2.08
CA HIS A 181 17.60 -5.25 -2.22
C HIS A 181 16.90 -5.86 -1.00
N GLY A 182 16.89 -5.18 0.15
CA GLY A 182 16.15 -5.64 1.32
C GLY A 182 14.68 -5.29 1.23
N ALA A 183 14.31 -4.28 0.44
CA ALA A 183 12.93 -3.97 0.13
C ALA A 183 12.23 -5.04 -0.74
N ARG A 184 10.89 -4.98 -0.77
CA ARG A 184 10.01 -5.89 -1.51
C ARG A 184 8.92 -5.11 -2.25
N HIS A 185 8.20 -5.81 -3.09
CA HIS A 185 6.95 -5.31 -3.65
C HIS A 185 5.96 -6.45 -3.88
N LEU A 186 4.70 -6.10 -4.09
CA LEU A 186 3.62 -7.08 -4.22
C LEU A 186 2.44 -6.54 -5.02
N HIS A 187 1.55 -7.45 -5.38
CA HIS A 187 0.21 -7.16 -5.84
C HIS A 187 -0.70 -6.87 -4.63
N PRO A 188 -1.13 -5.61 -4.42
CA PRO A 188 -1.71 -5.18 -3.15
C PRO A 188 -3.05 -5.80 -2.82
N LEU A 189 -3.94 -5.99 -3.81
CA LEU A 189 -5.24 -6.62 -3.57
C LEU A 189 -5.10 -8.11 -3.26
N LYS A 190 -4.37 -8.89 -4.08
CA LYS A 190 -4.01 -10.29 -3.79
C LYS A 190 -3.44 -10.47 -2.36
N TYR A 191 -2.50 -9.61 -1.93
CA TYR A 191 -1.98 -9.65 -0.55
C TYR A 191 -3.08 -9.43 0.49
N CYS A 192 -3.95 -8.43 0.28
CA CYS A 192 -5.06 -8.13 1.19
C CYS A 192 -6.06 -9.30 1.29
N LEU A 193 -6.41 -9.91 0.16
CA LEU A 193 -7.30 -11.07 0.11
C LEU A 193 -6.65 -12.31 0.76
N GLY A 194 -5.35 -12.51 0.56
CA GLY A 194 -4.59 -13.56 1.25
C GLY A 194 -4.61 -13.40 2.76
N LEU A 195 -4.39 -12.18 3.27
CA LEU A 195 -4.53 -11.88 4.70
C LEU A 195 -5.96 -12.13 5.20
N ALA A 196 -6.97 -11.75 4.44
CA ALA A 196 -8.37 -11.98 4.81
C ALA A 196 -8.68 -13.48 4.97
N LYS A 197 -8.21 -14.28 4.02
CA LYS A 197 -8.30 -15.75 4.09
C LYS A 197 -7.57 -16.28 5.34
N ALA A 198 -6.37 -15.79 5.63
CA ALA A 198 -5.62 -16.18 6.82
C ALA A 198 -6.36 -15.82 8.13
N VAL A 199 -6.95 -14.62 8.20
CA VAL A 199 -7.77 -14.15 9.34
C VAL A 199 -8.95 -15.09 9.59
N MET A 200 -9.68 -15.46 8.55
CA MET A 200 -10.83 -16.37 8.65
C MET A 200 -10.39 -17.79 9.04
N THR A 201 -9.30 -18.29 8.46
CA THR A 201 -8.70 -19.59 8.82
C THR A 201 -8.27 -19.62 10.29
N ALA A 202 -7.79 -18.50 10.83
CA ALA A 202 -7.42 -18.36 12.25
C ALA A 202 -8.65 -18.26 13.19
N GLY A 203 -9.87 -18.28 12.66
CA GLY A 203 -11.12 -18.31 13.44
C GLY A 203 -11.73 -16.95 13.75
N ALA A 204 -11.20 -15.85 13.20
CA ALA A 204 -11.85 -14.55 13.30
C ALA A 204 -13.05 -14.45 12.34
N SER A 205 -14.08 -13.71 12.74
CA SER A 205 -15.22 -13.40 11.88
C SER A 205 -14.94 -12.14 11.07
N VAL A 206 -15.25 -12.16 9.78
CA VAL A 206 -15.21 -10.99 8.90
C VAL A 206 -16.64 -10.66 8.49
N PHE A 207 -17.01 -9.39 8.60
CA PHE A 207 -18.32 -8.89 8.21
C PHE A 207 -18.14 -7.76 7.18
N GLU A 208 -18.47 -8.05 5.93
CA GLU A 208 -18.48 -7.06 4.85
C GLU A 208 -19.80 -6.27 4.85
N LYS A 209 -19.87 -5.17 4.10
CA LYS A 209 -21.08 -4.32 3.96
C LYS A 209 -21.69 -3.88 5.29
N SER A 210 -20.84 -3.73 6.30
CA SER A 210 -21.19 -3.49 7.68
C SER A 210 -20.62 -2.17 8.17
N ARG A 211 -21.16 -1.05 7.66
CA ARG A 211 -20.65 0.27 8.03
C ARG A 211 -20.92 0.57 9.50
N VAL A 212 -19.84 0.70 10.27
CA VAL A 212 -19.93 1.17 11.66
C VAL A 212 -20.41 2.63 11.69
N LYS A 213 -21.47 2.90 12.45
CA LYS A 213 -22.08 4.23 12.61
C LYS A 213 -21.65 4.92 13.89
N THR A 214 -21.60 4.16 14.99
CA THR A 214 -21.22 4.72 16.29
C THR A 214 -20.39 3.72 17.08
N ILE A 215 -19.46 4.27 17.88
CA ILE A 215 -18.66 3.54 18.87
C ILE A 215 -18.87 4.25 20.21
N LYS A 216 -19.45 3.55 21.18
CA LYS A 216 -19.65 4.04 22.54
C LYS A 216 -18.71 3.29 23.48
N VAL A 217 -17.62 3.94 23.88
CA VAL A 217 -16.69 3.39 24.88
C VAL A 217 -17.33 3.46 26.27
N LYS A 218 -17.37 2.33 26.97
CA LYS A 218 -17.80 2.18 28.36
C LYS A 218 -16.59 1.85 29.23
N ARG A 219 -16.81 1.64 30.53
CA ARG A 219 -15.74 1.41 31.51
C ARG A 219 -14.95 0.11 31.23
N ASP A 220 -15.64 -0.93 30.79
CA ASP A 220 -15.13 -2.31 30.66
C ASP A 220 -15.25 -2.89 29.24
N HIS A 221 -16.00 -2.22 28.36
CA HIS A 221 -16.20 -2.63 26.97
C HIS A 221 -16.54 -1.43 26.08
N ALA A 222 -16.70 -1.66 24.78
CA ALA A 222 -17.27 -0.73 23.82
C ALA A 222 -18.49 -1.36 23.15
N VAL A 223 -19.45 -0.52 22.77
CA VAL A 223 -20.62 -0.90 21.97
C VAL A 223 -20.49 -0.26 20.60
N ILE A 224 -20.39 -1.10 19.58
CA ILE A 224 -20.23 -0.73 18.17
C ILE A 224 -21.57 -1.02 17.48
N SER A 225 -22.05 -0.10 16.66
CA SER A 225 -23.34 -0.25 15.96
C SER A 225 -23.18 -0.12 14.46
N THR A 226 -23.88 -0.97 13.72
CA THR A 226 -24.11 -0.87 12.27
C THR A 226 -25.61 -0.65 12.02
N ASP A 227 -26.03 -0.65 10.75
CA ASP A 227 -27.47 -0.60 10.40
C ASP A 227 -28.24 -1.87 10.83
N SER A 228 -27.55 -2.99 11.09
CA SER A 228 -28.20 -4.29 11.35
C SER A 228 -27.63 -5.06 12.55
N ALA A 229 -26.55 -4.56 13.19
CA ALA A 229 -25.93 -5.22 14.33
C ALA A 229 -25.54 -4.27 15.47
N ILE A 230 -25.51 -4.86 16.66
CA ILE A 230 -24.89 -4.30 17.86
C ILE A 230 -23.79 -5.26 18.30
N ILE A 231 -22.56 -4.79 18.29
CA ILE A 231 -21.38 -5.59 18.66
C ILE A 231 -20.84 -5.06 19.98
N LYS A 232 -20.77 -5.92 21.00
CA LYS A 232 -20.10 -5.64 22.27
C LYS A 232 -18.68 -6.19 22.20
N ALA A 233 -17.67 -5.35 22.42
CA ALA A 233 -16.28 -5.79 22.42
C ALA A 233 -15.48 -5.20 23.58
N GLN A 234 -14.56 -5.97 24.17
CA GLN A 234 -13.72 -5.47 25.27
C GLN A 234 -12.75 -4.39 24.77
N LYS A 235 -12.26 -4.55 23.54
CA LYS A 235 -11.39 -3.58 22.86
C LYS A 235 -11.88 -3.30 21.44
N VAL A 236 -11.54 -2.11 20.95
CA VAL A 236 -11.79 -1.69 19.56
C VAL A 236 -10.50 -1.20 18.94
N VAL A 237 -10.24 -1.65 17.71
CA VAL A 237 -9.14 -1.17 16.89
C VAL A 237 -9.73 -0.41 15.71
N LEU A 238 -9.28 0.83 15.51
CA LEU A 238 -9.66 1.66 14.37
C LEU A 238 -8.59 1.56 13.28
N ALA A 239 -8.93 0.93 12.16
CA ALA A 239 -8.05 0.71 11.02
C ALA A 239 -8.65 1.25 9.72
N CYS A 240 -9.32 2.41 9.80
CA CYS A 240 -10.14 2.95 8.72
C CYS A 240 -9.37 3.84 7.72
N ASN A 241 -8.10 4.18 7.99
CA ASN A 241 -7.28 5.08 7.15
C ASN A 241 -8.07 6.38 6.81
N GLY A 242 -7.96 6.89 5.57
CA GLY A 242 -8.70 8.07 5.07
C GLY A 242 -10.22 7.93 5.03
N TYR A 243 -10.79 6.79 5.43
CA TYR A 243 -12.23 6.52 5.43
C TYR A 243 -12.85 6.61 6.84
N LEU A 244 -12.08 7.00 7.87
CA LEU A 244 -12.59 7.13 9.24
C LEU A 244 -13.77 8.13 9.33
N GLY A 245 -13.71 9.21 8.56
CA GLY A 245 -14.66 10.32 8.66
C GLY A 245 -14.79 10.81 10.09
N ASN A 246 -16.02 10.99 10.56
CA ASN A 246 -16.30 11.48 11.92
C ASN A 246 -16.58 10.36 12.93
N LEU A 247 -16.24 9.11 12.62
CA LEU A 247 -16.58 7.95 13.47
C LEU A 247 -16.00 8.07 14.89
N PHE A 248 -14.79 8.63 15.00
CA PHE A 248 -14.14 8.85 16.27
C PHE A 248 -13.46 10.23 16.31
N PRO A 249 -14.17 11.27 16.80
CA PRO A 249 -13.72 12.66 16.71
C PRO A 249 -12.31 12.96 17.21
N PRO A 250 -11.79 12.35 18.31
CA PRO A 250 -10.44 12.63 18.81
C PRO A 250 -9.31 12.33 17.80
N ILE A 251 -9.53 11.44 16.83
CA ILE A 251 -8.54 11.07 15.83
C ILE A 251 -8.90 11.68 14.47
N ALA A 252 -10.19 11.81 14.16
CA ALA A 252 -10.68 12.34 12.89
C ALA A 252 -10.09 13.70 12.51
N SER A 253 -9.85 14.58 13.49
CA SER A 253 -9.28 15.92 13.25
C SER A 253 -7.82 15.93 12.79
N ASN A 254 -7.12 14.81 12.91
CA ASN A 254 -5.70 14.67 12.53
C ASN A 254 -5.51 13.89 11.22
N ILE A 255 -6.59 13.63 10.48
CA ILE A 255 -6.56 12.84 9.25
C ILE A 255 -6.97 13.73 8.08
N MET A 256 -6.10 13.85 7.08
CA MET A 256 -6.41 14.53 5.82
C MET A 256 -6.46 13.51 4.67
N PRO A 257 -7.64 13.25 4.07
CA PRO A 257 -7.76 12.39 2.91
C PRO A 257 -7.12 13.00 1.65
N ILE A 258 -6.37 12.19 0.91
CA ILE A 258 -5.77 12.52 -0.38
C ILE A 258 -6.11 11.42 -1.37
N ASN A 259 -6.41 11.80 -2.61
CA ASN A 259 -6.67 10.86 -3.70
C ASN A 259 -5.45 10.76 -4.61
N ASN A 260 -4.99 9.53 -4.85
CA ASN A 260 -3.91 9.21 -5.78
C ASN A 260 -4.43 8.29 -6.89
N PHE A 261 -3.80 8.34 -8.06
CA PHE A 261 -4.31 7.70 -9.28
C PHE A 261 -3.26 6.81 -9.95
N ILE A 262 -3.71 5.66 -10.42
CA ILE A 262 -2.89 4.62 -11.04
C ILE A 262 -3.50 4.22 -12.38
N VAL A 263 -2.65 3.88 -13.34
CA VAL A 263 -3.02 3.26 -14.61
C VAL A 263 -2.29 1.93 -14.79
N ALA A 264 -2.88 1.05 -15.60
CA ALA A 264 -2.19 -0.14 -16.11
C ALA A 264 -2.20 -0.10 -17.64
N THR A 265 -1.05 -0.35 -18.26
CA THR A 265 -0.95 -0.51 -19.71
C THR A 265 -1.63 -1.80 -20.17
N GLU A 266 -1.81 -1.97 -21.48
CA GLU A 266 -1.86 -3.30 -22.08
C GLU A 266 -0.57 -4.09 -21.76
N PRO A 267 -0.58 -5.44 -21.82
CA PRO A 267 0.62 -6.24 -21.60
C PRO A 267 1.71 -5.81 -22.58
N LEU A 268 2.88 -5.47 -22.05
CA LEU A 268 4.02 -5.11 -22.88
C LEU A 268 4.67 -6.37 -23.46
N ASP A 269 5.28 -6.23 -24.63
CA ASP A 269 6.17 -7.27 -25.15
C ASP A 269 7.36 -7.44 -24.20
N GLU A 270 7.92 -8.65 -24.19
CA GLU A 270 8.99 -9.02 -23.27
C GLU A 270 10.23 -8.13 -23.41
N ALA A 271 10.60 -7.74 -24.64
CA ALA A 271 11.76 -6.89 -24.86
C ALA A 271 11.54 -5.49 -24.27
N THR A 272 10.35 -4.91 -24.41
CA THR A 272 10.01 -3.61 -23.82
C THR A 272 9.92 -3.69 -22.30
N ALA A 273 9.25 -4.71 -21.76
CA ALA A 273 9.18 -4.92 -20.31
C ALA A 273 10.59 -5.05 -19.67
N ASN A 274 11.48 -5.83 -20.30
CA ASN A 274 12.84 -6.02 -19.83
C ASN A 274 13.68 -4.75 -19.91
N ARG A 275 13.45 -3.85 -20.88
CA ARG A 275 14.12 -2.54 -20.91
C ARG A 275 13.62 -1.60 -19.81
N ILE A 276 12.32 -1.59 -19.55
CA ILE A 276 11.70 -0.70 -18.54
C ILE A 276 12.15 -1.03 -17.13
N ASN A 277 12.21 -2.32 -16.79
CA ASN A 277 12.49 -2.78 -15.44
C ASN A 277 13.21 -4.15 -15.47
N PRO A 278 14.51 -4.18 -15.82
CA PRO A 278 15.29 -5.41 -15.96
C PRO A 278 15.37 -6.23 -14.66
N LEU A 279 15.31 -5.57 -13.51
CA LEU A 279 15.42 -6.20 -12.19
C LEU A 279 14.09 -6.68 -11.62
N ASN A 280 12.97 -6.46 -12.32
CA ASN A 280 11.62 -6.69 -11.81
C ASN A 280 11.43 -6.08 -10.40
N ALA A 281 11.91 -4.85 -10.22
CA ALA A 281 11.82 -4.11 -8.96
C ALA A 281 10.53 -3.29 -8.89
N SER A 282 10.21 -2.74 -7.72
CA SER A 282 9.35 -1.56 -7.68
C SER A 282 10.19 -0.31 -7.83
N LEU A 283 9.68 0.70 -8.52
CA LEU A 283 10.41 1.90 -8.87
C LEU A 283 9.66 3.14 -8.40
N SER A 284 10.39 4.20 -8.11
CA SER A 284 9.82 5.48 -7.69
C SER A 284 10.76 6.64 -7.97
N ASP A 285 10.24 7.86 -7.93
CA ASP A 285 11.04 9.08 -8.03
C ASP A 285 10.98 9.95 -6.77
N SER A 286 11.90 10.92 -6.72
CA SER A 286 12.07 11.88 -5.61
C SER A 286 11.22 13.14 -5.76
N LEU A 287 10.17 13.12 -6.58
CA LEU A 287 9.28 14.28 -6.70
C LEU A 287 8.39 14.40 -5.45
N PHE A 288 7.98 15.64 -5.14
CA PHE A 288 7.04 15.88 -4.03
C PHE A 288 5.70 15.16 -4.26
N VAL A 289 5.17 15.27 -5.48
CA VAL A 289 4.12 14.39 -5.96
C VAL A 289 4.80 13.23 -6.65
N ILE A 290 5.07 12.19 -5.87
CA ILE A 290 5.82 11.01 -6.27
C ILE A 290 5.17 10.30 -7.46
N ASN A 291 5.98 9.92 -8.45
CA ASN A 291 5.60 8.84 -9.36
C ASN A 291 6.18 7.53 -8.83
N TYR A 292 5.40 6.46 -8.94
CA TYR A 292 5.80 5.12 -8.53
C TYR A 292 5.25 4.11 -9.52
N TRP A 293 6.02 3.08 -9.83
CA TRP A 293 5.61 2.09 -10.80
C TRP A 293 6.26 0.74 -10.56
N LYS A 294 5.67 -0.30 -11.15
CA LYS A 294 6.25 -1.64 -11.23
C LYS A 294 5.70 -2.37 -12.44
N LEU A 295 6.27 -3.51 -12.78
CA LEU A 295 5.63 -4.44 -13.70
C LEU A 295 4.71 -5.39 -12.92
N SER A 296 3.59 -5.75 -13.54
CA SER A 296 2.83 -6.95 -13.16
C SER A 296 3.49 -8.20 -13.74
N GLU A 297 3.08 -9.37 -13.23
CA GLU A 297 3.53 -10.66 -13.76
C GLU A 297 3.17 -10.86 -15.25
N ASP A 298 2.04 -10.31 -15.70
CA ASP A 298 1.64 -10.30 -17.13
C ASP A 298 2.29 -9.15 -17.94
N ARG A 299 3.34 -8.51 -17.42
CA ARG A 299 4.16 -7.46 -18.05
C ARG A 299 3.41 -6.16 -18.38
N ARG A 300 2.38 -5.81 -17.63
CA ARG A 300 1.80 -4.46 -17.69
C ARG A 300 2.62 -3.53 -16.83
N LEU A 301 2.81 -2.30 -17.31
CA LEU A 301 3.33 -1.24 -16.47
C LEU A 301 2.19 -0.71 -15.60
N ILE A 302 2.30 -0.92 -14.29
CA ILE A 302 1.42 -0.35 -13.28
C ILE A 302 2.07 0.96 -12.82
N PHE A 303 1.46 2.10 -13.15
CA PHE A 303 2.06 3.42 -12.95
C PHE A 303 1.13 4.33 -12.16
N GLY A 304 1.57 4.75 -10.97
CA GLY A 304 0.94 5.75 -10.14
C GLY A 304 1.55 7.13 -10.37
N GLY A 305 0.70 8.14 -10.58
CA GLY A 305 1.19 9.50 -10.83
C GLY A 305 0.13 10.58 -10.64
N GLY A 306 0.43 11.53 -9.77
CA GLY A 306 -0.44 12.66 -9.48
C GLY A 306 -1.43 12.40 -8.34
N GLU A 307 -1.83 13.47 -7.69
CA GLU A 307 -2.76 13.46 -6.58
C GLU A 307 -3.74 14.64 -6.65
N THR A 308 -4.87 14.50 -5.97
CA THR A 308 -5.83 15.60 -5.78
C THR A 308 -6.22 15.67 -4.30
N TYR A 309 -6.30 16.89 -3.78
CA TYR A 309 -6.72 17.21 -2.40
C TYR A 309 -8.24 17.42 -2.27
N SER A 310 -9.00 17.05 -3.30
CA SER A 310 -10.46 17.14 -3.32
C SER A 310 -11.09 15.75 -3.38
N ASP A 311 -12.32 15.62 -2.90
CA ASP A 311 -13.09 14.36 -2.95
C ASP A 311 -13.44 13.90 -4.37
N LYS A 312 -13.20 14.74 -5.39
CA LYS A 312 -13.53 14.45 -6.79
C LYS A 312 -12.34 13.83 -7.52
N PHE A 313 -12.62 12.74 -8.22
CA PHE A 313 -11.66 12.10 -9.12
C PHE A 313 -11.72 12.80 -10.49
N PRO A 314 -10.61 12.80 -11.26
CA PRO A 314 -10.61 13.26 -12.66
C PRO A 314 -11.66 12.51 -13.50
N GLU A 315 -12.21 13.18 -14.51
CA GLU A 315 -13.16 12.55 -15.45
C GLU A 315 -12.53 11.35 -16.18
N SER A 316 -11.25 11.48 -16.52
CA SER A 316 -10.44 10.44 -17.14
C SER A 316 -9.12 10.30 -16.38
N ILE A 317 -9.00 9.22 -15.58
CA ILE A 317 -7.77 8.91 -14.83
C ILE A 317 -6.63 8.60 -15.80
N THR A 318 -6.91 7.91 -16.89
CA THR A 318 -5.91 7.57 -17.91
C THR A 318 -5.32 8.82 -18.54
N ASP A 319 -6.14 9.81 -18.91
CA ASP A 319 -5.64 11.07 -19.47
C ASP A 319 -4.90 11.92 -18.42
N PHE A 320 -5.30 11.83 -17.15
CA PHE A 320 -4.62 12.53 -16.06
C PHE A 320 -3.22 11.99 -15.77
N VAL A 321 -3.05 10.66 -15.80
CA VAL A 321 -1.77 9.99 -15.48
C VAL A 321 -0.84 9.89 -16.69
N ARG A 322 -1.37 9.74 -17.91
CA ARG A 322 -0.58 9.54 -19.14
C ARG A 322 0.56 10.56 -19.34
N PRO A 323 0.39 11.88 -19.16
CA PRO A 323 1.49 12.82 -19.32
C PRO A 323 2.68 12.57 -18.38
N LYS A 324 2.42 12.06 -17.17
CA LYS A 324 3.45 11.76 -16.17
C LYS A 324 4.21 10.48 -16.54
N LEU A 325 3.47 9.45 -16.99
CA LEU A 325 4.06 8.23 -17.53
C LEU A 325 4.96 8.56 -18.73
N LEU A 326 4.47 9.35 -19.69
CA LEU A 326 5.24 9.69 -20.90
C LEU A 326 6.42 10.64 -20.65
N ALA A 327 6.42 11.37 -19.52
CA ALA A 327 7.59 12.14 -19.12
C ALA A 327 8.78 11.23 -18.75
N ILE A 328 8.51 10.03 -18.23
CA ILE A 328 9.55 9.02 -17.90
C ILE A 328 9.77 8.06 -19.08
N TYR A 329 8.69 7.59 -19.73
CA TYR A 329 8.76 6.62 -20.82
C TYR A 329 8.11 7.15 -22.11
N PRO A 330 8.76 8.07 -22.85
CA PRO A 330 8.24 8.56 -24.13
C PRO A 330 8.01 7.44 -25.16
N GLU A 331 8.78 6.34 -25.06
CA GLU A 331 8.65 5.16 -25.93
C GLU A 331 7.26 4.51 -25.84
N LEU A 332 6.53 4.70 -24.73
CA LEU A 332 5.19 4.12 -24.51
C LEU A 332 4.04 5.00 -25.02
N SER A 333 4.32 6.02 -25.83
CA SER A 333 3.30 6.94 -26.38
C SER A 333 2.18 6.24 -27.15
N HIS A 334 2.48 5.13 -27.81
CA HIS A 334 1.55 4.33 -28.60
C HIS A 334 0.82 3.24 -27.79
N VAL A 335 1.26 2.97 -26.56
CA VAL A 335 0.73 1.90 -25.72
C VAL A 335 -0.62 2.31 -25.11
N ARG A 336 -1.59 1.41 -25.17
CA ARG A 336 -2.91 1.62 -24.58
C ARG A 336 -2.85 1.52 -23.05
N LEU A 337 -3.67 2.32 -22.38
CA LEU A 337 -3.93 2.19 -20.95
C LEU A 337 -5.26 1.47 -20.80
N ASP A 338 -5.21 0.18 -20.45
CA ASP A 338 -6.40 -0.67 -20.33
C ASP A 338 -7.22 -0.34 -19.08
N TYR A 339 -6.56 0.14 -18.02
CA TYR A 339 -7.19 0.45 -16.74
C TYR A 339 -6.72 1.79 -16.17
N GLY A 340 -7.60 2.43 -15.41
CA GLY A 340 -7.29 3.60 -14.59
C GLY A 340 -8.17 3.61 -13.34
N TRP A 341 -7.56 3.70 -12.16
CA TRP A 341 -8.27 3.72 -10.88
C TRP A 341 -7.64 4.69 -9.89
N GLY A 342 -8.39 5.03 -8.84
CA GLY A 342 -7.92 5.89 -7.77
C GLY A 342 -8.18 5.29 -6.39
N GLY A 343 -7.42 5.75 -5.41
CA GLY A 343 -7.57 5.38 -4.02
C GLY A 343 -7.44 6.60 -3.12
N THR A 344 -8.26 6.63 -2.06
CA THR A 344 -8.13 7.61 -0.98
C THR A 344 -7.22 7.05 0.12
N LEU A 345 -6.25 7.84 0.54
CA LEU A 345 -5.33 7.58 1.64
C LEU A 345 -5.35 8.75 2.63
N ALA A 346 -4.93 8.53 3.87
CA ALA A 346 -4.74 9.60 4.85
C ALA A 346 -3.27 10.02 4.93
N ILE A 347 -3.04 11.31 5.13
CA ILE A 347 -1.81 11.85 5.72
C ILE A 347 -2.13 12.33 7.14
#